data_AF-A0A661D414-F1
#
_entry.id   AF-A0A661D414-F1
#
_cell.length_a   1.000
_cell.length_b   1.000
_cell.length_c   1.000
_cell.angle_alpha   90.00
_cell.angle_beta   90.00
_cell.angle_gamma   90.00
#
_symmetry.space_group_name_H-M   'P 1'
#
loop_
_entity.id
_entity.type
_entity.pdbx_description
1 polymer ?
#
loop_
_entity_poly.entity_id
_entity_poly.type
_entity_poly.pdbx_seq_one_letter_code
_entity_poly.pdbx_strand_id
1 'polypeptide(L)'
;MFKASIWRPTAKVVAVSGIFVLSFALSGSVADAGVAATDFGDPSDAPFVANRGVNQGVPNAIHNLDTGEFFSTLQAALDDVDTVNGHVLQLEVASLPEGQVLITKNVTIQGQTGSEQFVATVNTGSAGDTRGWFLIETGVSVVVQDLHFDGAGFLIWQALRVKGSADVARCSFSDIQYNPSSDYAGTAVALVGAGEVVDCDFSQIGRVGVLFYGPGVTSGLMQRCSFSGKGAGDWLDYAVEVGAGAYALVRDNYFDTCRGVASSDASESSGVNVNTTFADGTVADVLSNTVMDCTFGVQIGRGNGQGPTAEVHFNRLITNEFGVGINSPSPLSATNNWFGCNEGPGQPGCDATDGDPLIDPWLTLTITANPTTIQVFQDSAVESALIINSDAVDTSGVGLVPDAIPETFTATLGAVNPVAGGTVDGLVPTVFTAGGVLGTAIVTVTCDNETVETPIEIVARAEAIPTLGFWALLMLMTAVAVLGARILIKR
;
A
#
# COMPACT_ATOMS: atom_id res chain seq x y z
N MET A 1 -82.74 -4.98 17.91
CA MET A 1 -83.83 -5.37 16.98
C MET A 1 -84.10 -4.16 16.08
N PHE A 2 -84.17 -4.36 14.75
CA PHE A 2 -84.28 -3.39 13.62
C PHE A 2 -83.00 -2.62 13.25
N LYS A 3 -82.26 -3.05 12.19
CA LYS A 3 -82.39 -2.81 10.72
C LYS A 3 -81.77 -1.45 10.30
N ALA A 4 -81.05 -1.25 9.20
CA ALA A 4 -80.45 -2.08 8.15
C ALA A 4 -79.57 -1.18 7.24
N SER A 5 -78.42 -1.71 6.81
CA SER A 5 -77.67 -1.57 5.53
C SER A 5 -77.95 -0.46 4.50
N ILE A 6 -76.88 0.14 3.93
CA ILE A 6 -76.71 0.50 2.50
C ILE A 6 -75.27 0.18 2.03
N TRP A 7 -75.10 -0.08 0.74
CA TRP A 7 -74.10 -0.91 0.05
C TRP A 7 -73.33 -0.10 -1.05
N ARG A 8 -71.97 -0.16 -1.05
CA ARG A 8 -70.95 -0.27 -2.16
C ARG A 8 -70.96 0.67 -3.41
N PRO A 9 -69.91 0.72 -4.31
CA PRO A 9 -68.49 0.28 -4.28
C PRO A 9 -67.42 1.21 -4.99
N THR A 10 -66.17 0.70 -5.04
CA THR A 10 -65.06 0.83 -6.04
C THR A 10 -64.16 2.07 -6.10
N ALA A 11 -62.85 1.86 -5.82
CA ALA A 11 -61.78 1.89 -6.83
C ALA A 11 -60.46 1.27 -6.28
N LYS A 12 -59.79 0.49 -7.13
CA LYS A 12 -58.48 -0.14 -6.94
C LYS A 12 -57.36 0.90 -7.06
N VAL A 13 -56.34 0.84 -6.21
CA VAL A 13 -54.91 0.89 -6.61
C VAL A 13 -54.15 -0.01 -5.63
N VAL A 14 -53.49 -1.03 -6.18
CA VAL A 14 -52.49 -1.84 -5.47
C VAL A 14 -51.18 -1.07 -5.60
N ALA A 15 -50.64 -0.58 -4.48
CA ALA A 15 -49.25 -0.22 -4.37
C ALA A 15 -48.66 -1.09 -3.27
N VAL A 16 -47.82 -2.04 -3.66
CA VAL A 16 -46.97 -2.81 -2.75
C VAL A 16 -45.93 -1.82 -2.23
N SER A 17 -46.20 -1.22 -1.07
CA SER A 17 -45.20 -0.49 -0.32
C SER A 17 -44.27 -1.51 0.34
N GLY A 18 -43.21 -1.88 -0.37
CA GLY A 18 -42.04 -2.49 0.24
C GLY A 18 -41.43 -1.48 1.20
N ILE A 19 -41.75 -1.62 2.48
CA ILE A 19 -41.04 -0.97 3.56
C ILE A 19 -39.67 -1.64 3.61
N PHE A 20 -38.65 -0.97 3.06
CA PHE A 20 -37.28 -1.21 3.48
C PHE A 20 -37.18 -0.70 4.91
N VAL A 21 -37.22 -1.61 5.88
CA VAL A 21 -36.80 -1.29 7.24
C VAL A 21 -35.29 -1.19 7.21
N LEU A 22 -34.78 0.03 6.98
CA LEU A 22 -33.41 0.35 7.34
C LEU A 22 -33.38 0.42 8.87
N SER A 23 -32.95 -0.69 9.48
CA SER A 23 -32.73 -0.75 10.93
C SER A 23 -31.46 0.02 11.25
N PHE A 24 -31.54 1.35 11.36
CA PHE A 24 -30.54 2.12 12.10
C PHE A 24 -30.70 1.78 13.59
N ALA A 25 -29.90 0.83 14.07
CA ALA A 25 -29.71 0.61 15.49
C ALA A 25 -28.56 1.51 15.99
N LEU A 26 -28.86 2.79 16.17
CA LEU A 26 -28.10 3.67 17.04
C LEU A 26 -28.71 3.55 18.45
N SER A 27 -28.13 2.68 19.29
CA SER A 27 -28.06 2.91 20.74
C SER A 27 -27.36 1.74 21.42
N GLY A 28 -26.18 2.01 21.98
CA GLY A 28 -25.49 1.12 22.90
C GLY A 28 -24.03 1.49 22.95
N SER A 29 -23.67 2.36 23.90
CA SER A 29 -22.29 2.53 24.33
C SER A 29 -21.79 1.16 24.81
N VAL A 30 -21.19 0.40 23.93
CA VAL A 30 -20.24 -0.63 24.31
C VAL A 30 -18.97 0.12 24.62
N ALA A 31 -18.52 -0.03 25.87
CA ALA A 31 -17.13 0.17 26.19
C ALA A 31 -16.36 -0.77 25.24
N ASP A 32 -15.85 -0.14 24.19
CA ASP A 32 -14.76 -0.57 23.35
C ASP A 32 -13.83 -1.45 24.17
N ALA A 33 -13.49 -2.66 23.70
CA ALA A 33 -12.44 -3.46 24.33
C ALA A 33 -11.09 -2.83 23.97
N GLY A 34 -10.95 -1.57 24.35
CA GLY A 34 -9.89 -0.67 24.01
C GLY A 34 -8.66 -1.02 24.84
N VAL A 35 -7.55 -1.12 24.12
CA VAL A 35 -6.19 -0.98 24.63
C VAL A 35 -6.16 0.24 25.57
N ALA A 36 -5.96 0.06 26.88
CA ALA A 36 -6.15 1.11 27.88
C ALA A 36 -4.98 2.13 27.89
N ALA A 37 -5.15 3.37 28.40
CA ALA A 37 -4.01 4.31 28.56
C ALA A 37 -2.85 3.75 29.43
N THR A 38 -3.13 2.74 30.25
CA THR A 38 -2.14 1.95 31.00
C THR A 38 -1.30 1.01 30.14
N ASP A 39 -1.60 0.92 28.85
CA ASP A 39 -0.89 0.05 27.93
C ASP A 39 0.51 0.59 27.65
N PHE A 40 0.74 1.90 27.62
CA PHE A 40 2.12 2.39 27.65
C PHE A 40 2.74 2.42 29.05
N GLY A 41 2.02 1.89 30.05
CA GLY A 41 2.37 1.90 31.47
C GLY A 41 2.35 3.31 32.04
N ASP A 42 1.62 3.49 33.13
CA ASP A 42 2.07 4.44 34.14
C ASP A 42 3.55 4.14 34.42
N PRO A 43 4.48 5.11 34.41
CA PRO A 43 5.83 4.86 34.86
C PRO A 43 5.72 4.33 36.29
N SER A 44 5.86 3.02 36.50
CA SER A 44 6.39 2.60 37.78
C SER A 44 7.74 3.31 37.85
N ASP A 45 7.93 4.23 38.79
CA ASP A 45 9.23 4.89 39.06
C ASP A 45 10.37 3.88 39.35
N ALA A 46 10.12 2.58 39.24
CA ALA A 46 11.09 1.51 39.22
C ALA A 46 11.85 1.47 37.86
N PRO A 47 13.19 1.39 37.88
CA PRO A 47 13.98 1.26 36.67
C PRO A 47 13.64 -0.04 35.92
N PHE A 48 13.62 0.01 34.59
CA PHE A 48 13.45 -1.17 33.76
C PHE A 48 14.58 -2.18 34.03
N VAL A 49 14.20 -3.39 34.44
CA VAL A 49 15.13 -4.52 34.59
C VAL A 49 14.78 -5.53 33.52
N ALA A 50 15.58 -5.54 32.45
CA ALA A 50 15.39 -6.44 31.33
C ALA A 50 15.48 -7.91 31.76
N ASN A 51 14.47 -8.70 31.42
CA ASN A 51 14.49 -10.14 31.58
C ASN A 51 15.43 -10.77 30.54
N ARG A 52 16.60 -11.24 30.98
CA ARG A 52 17.61 -11.86 30.10
C ARG A 52 17.34 -13.34 29.80
N GLY A 53 16.41 -13.97 30.53
CA GLY A 53 16.15 -15.40 30.43
C GLY A 53 17.34 -16.27 30.88
N VAL A 54 17.31 -17.55 30.50
CA VAL A 54 18.44 -18.49 30.71
C VAL A 54 19.24 -18.55 29.41
N ASN A 55 19.82 -17.42 29.03
CA ASN A 55 20.54 -17.28 27.77
C ASN A 55 22.03 -17.08 28.04
N GLN A 56 22.87 -18.00 27.57
CA GLN A 56 24.32 -17.94 27.78
C GLN A 56 25.03 -17.04 26.75
N GLY A 57 24.26 -16.46 25.79
CA GLY A 57 24.79 -15.77 24.63
C GLY A 57 25.53 -16.71 23.67
N VAL A 58 25.98 -16.17 22.54
CA VAL A 58 26.82 -16.90 21.57
C VAL A 58 28.20 -16.22 21.55
N PRO A 59 29.31 -16.94 21.84
CA PRO A 59 30.63 -16.31 21.86
C PRO A 59 30.95 -15.55 20.58
N ASN A 60 31.45 -14.32 20.73
CA ASN A 60 31.81 -13.41 19.63
C ASN A 60 30.67 -13.13 18.65
N ALA A 61 29.43 -13.11 19.13
CA ALA A 61 28.26 -12.81 18.30
C ALA A 61 28.19 -11.34 17.89
N ILE A 62 28.48 -10.43 18.82
CA ILE A 62 28.42 -9.00 18.60
C ILE A 62 29.85 -8.45 18.58
N HIS A 63 30.17 -7.71 17.53
CA HIS A 63 31.43 -7.02 17.35
C HIS A 63 31.18 -5.52 17.45
N ASN A 64 31.81 -4.86 18.42
CA ASN A 64 31.89 -3.40 18.44
C ASN A 64 33.01 -2.99 17.48
N LEU A 65 32.66 -2.47 16.31
CA LEU A 65 33.62 -2.17 15.23
C LEU A 65 34.59 -1.04 15.59
N ASP A 66 34.21 -0.19 16.55
CA ASP A 66 35.02 0.95 16.99
C ASP A 66 36.09 0.53 18.01
N THR A 67 35.78 -0.42 18.91
CA THR A 67 36.74 -0.92 19.92
C THR A 67 37.47 -2.19 19.47
N GLY A 68 36.91 -2.95 18.52
CA GLY A 68 37.39 -4.27 18.12
C GLY A 68 37.06 -5.38 19.11
N GLU A 69 36.17 -5.10 20.07
CA GLU A 69 35.78 -6.05 21.12
C GLU A 69 34.59 -6.89 20.69
N PHE A 70 34.56 -8.11 21.24
CA PHE A 70 33.55 -9.12 20.94
C PHE A 70 32.76 -9.47 22.20
N PHE A 71 31.44 -9.57 22.04
CA PHE A 71 30.50 -9.84 23.11
C PHE A 71 29.60 -11.02 22.77
N SER A 72 29.09 -11.69 23.80
CA SER A 72 28.20 -12.84 23.62
C SER A 72 26.73 -12.47 23.43
N THR A 73 26.34 -11.26 23.79
CA THR A 73 25.00 -10.69 23.64
C THR A 73 25.10 -9.22 23.28
N LEU A 74 24.04 -8.67 22.69
CA LEU A 74 23.97 -7.24 22.42
C LEU A 74 23.94 -6.44 23.71
N GLN A 75 23.26 -6.94 24.75
CA GLN A 75 23.28 -6.25 26.03
C GLN A 75 24.70 -6.16 26.60
N ALA A 76 25.48 -7.23 26.55
CA ALA A 76 26.85 -7.19 27.08
C ALA A 76 27.69 -6.13 26.36
N ALA A 77 27.51 -5.98 25.04
CA ALA A 77 28.14 -4.91 24.28
C ALA A 77 27.68 -3.51 24.72
N LEU A 78 26.38 -3.34 24.99
CA LEU A 78 25.81 -2.06 25.45
C LEU A 78 26.21 -1.72 26.89
N ASP A 79 26.37 -2.71 27.76
CA ASP A 79 26.79 -2.53 29.16
C ASP A 79 28.29 -2.24 29.29
N ASP A 80 29.06 -2.60 28.26
CA ASP A 80 30.49 -2.34 28.23
C ASP A 80 30.81 -0.84 28.34
N VAL A 81 31.81 -0.51 29.17
CA VAL A 81 32.18 0.88 29.46
C VAL A 81 32.84 1.58 28.26
N ASP A 82 33.50 0.82 27.40
CA ASP A 82 34.21 1.32 26.22
C ASP A 82 33.28 1.45 25.01
N THR A 83 32.10 0.81 25.03
CA THR A 83 31.02 1.15 24.11
C THR A 83 30.45 2.52 24.45
N VAL A 84 30.59 3.52 23.57
CA VAL A 84 30.06 4.87 23.78
C VAL A 84 29.14 5.31 22.64
N ASN A 85 28.51 6.47 22.80
CA ASN A 85 27.66 7.06 21.76
C ASN A 85 28.43 7.23 20.43
N GLY A 86 27.79 6.87 19.34
CA GLY A 86 28.33 6.90 17.98
C GLY A 86 28.87 5.56 17.48
N HIS A 87 29.00 4.55 18.35
CA HIS A 87 29.58 3.26 17.98
C HIS A 87 28.65 2.40 17.13
N VAL A 88 29.25 1.44 16.42
CA VAL A 88 28.58 0.44 15.59
C VAL A 88 28.74 -0.95 16.22
N LEU A 89 27.61 -1.56 16.58
CA LEU A 89 27.51 -2.91 17.10
C LEU A 89 27.00 -3.84 15.98
N GLN A 90 27.88 -4.68 15.46
CA GLN A 90 27.59 -5.58 14.35
C GLN A 90 27.32 -7.01 14.85
N LEU A 91 26.22 -7.60 14.41
CA LEU A 91 25.92 -9.02 14.59
C LEU A 91 26.63 -9.83 13.50
N GLU A 92 27.54 -10.72 13.90
CA GLU A 92 28.39 -11.53 13.01
C GLU A 92 28.06 -13.04 13.08
N VAL A 93 26.92 -13.40 13.70
CA VAL A 93 26.41 -14.77 13.71
C VAL A 93 25.03 -14.83 13.09
N ALA A 94 24.73 -15.93 12.41
CA ALA A 94 23.47 -16.10 11.68
C ALA A 94 22.22 -15.97 12.57
N SER A 95 22.32 -16.38 13.83
CA SER A 95 21.22 -16.31 14.79
C SER A 95 21.76 -16.11 16.20
N LEU A 96 21.27 -15.08 16.86
CA LEU A 96 21.57 -14.78 18.25
C LEU A 96 20.28 -14.87 19.07
N PRO A 97 20.11 -15.92 19.90
CA PRO A 97 19.09 -15.90 20.92
C PRO A 97 19.34 -14.71 21.85
N GLU A 98 18.34 -13.88 22.09
CA GLU A 98 18.48 -12.68 22.92
C GLU A 98 17.26 -12.52 23.86
N GLY A 99 17.54 -12.07 25.09
CA GLY A 99 16.49 -11.73 26.06
C GLY A 99 15.91 -10.35 25.76
N GLN A 100 15.27 -9.72 26.74
CA GLN A 100 15.01 -8.27 26.64
C GLN A 100 16.33 -7.50 26.58
N VAL A 101 16.37 -6.38 25.86
CA VAL A 101 17.53 -5.50 25.68
C VAL A 101 17.14 -4.06 26.06
N LEU A 102 18.01 -3.39 26.81
CA LEU A 102 17.90 -1.98 27.17
C LEU A 102 18.98 -1.19 26.44
N ILE A 103 18.56 -0.29 25.55
CA ILE A 103 19.44 0.55 24.74
C ILE A 103 19.43 1.96 25.33
N THR A 104 20.56 2.33 25.95
CA THR A 104 20.77 3.62 26.65
C THR A 104 21.80 4.52 25.96
N LYS A 105 22.38 4.04 24.85
CA LYS A 105 23.45 4.71 24.11
C LYS A 105 23.03 4.92 22.66
N ASN A 106 23.46 6.03 22.08
CA ASN A 106 23.21 6.32 20.67
C ASN A 106 24.15 5.45 19.84
N VAL A 107 23.67 4.36 19.26
CA VAL A 107 24.51 3.40 18.52
C VAL A 107 23.84 3.00 17.22
N THR A 108 24.64 2.45 16.31
CA THR A 108 24.13 1.67 15.18
C THR A 108 24.17 0.19 15.56
N ILE A 109 23.07 -0.52 15.37
CA ILE A 109 22.97 -1.98 15.53
C ILE A 109 22.69 -2.54 14.13
N GLN A 110 23.57 -3.41 13.64
CA GLN A 110 23.45 -3.90 12.26
C GLN A 110 23.82 -5.36 12.07
N GLY A 111 23.29 -5.98 11.02
CA GLY A 111 23.80 -7.25 10.51
C GLY A 111 25.09 -7.08 9.70
N GLN A 112 25.79 -8.18 9.44
CA GLN A 112 26.98 -8.20 8.59
C GLN A 112 26.62 -8.37 7.11
N THR A 113 25.64 -9.21 6.84
CA THR A 113 25.24 -9.59 5.49
C THR A 113 23.79 -9.26 5.17
N GLY A 114 23.02 -8.84 6.17
CA GLY A 114 21.58 -8.62 6.06
C GLY A 114 20.77 -9.91 6.18
N SER A 115 21.36 -10.97 6.74
CA SER A 115 20.71 -12.27 6.98
C SER A 115 20.73 -12.69 8.45
N GLU A 116 21.39 -11.90 9.30
CA GLU A 116 21.55 -12.18 10.72
C GLU A 116 20.27 -11.84 11.49
N GLN A 117 19.94 -12.67 12.48
CA GLN A 117 18.69 -12.52 13.22
C GLN A 117 18.86 -12.56 14.72
N PHE A 118 18.05 -11.76 15.42
CA PHE A 118 17.75 -11.95 16.83
C PHE A 118 16.57 -12.90 16.97
N VAL A 119 16.67 -13.86 17.89
CA VAL A 119 15.58 -14.80 18.22
C VAL A 119 15.20 -14.61 19.67
N ALA A 120 13.91 -14.43 19.95
CA ALA A 120 13.42 -14.25 21.30
C ALA A 120 13.75 -15.46 22.19
N THR A 121 13.99 -15.21 23.48
CA THR A 121 14.23 -16.27 24.48
C THR A 121 13.37 -16.14 25.74
N VAL A 122 12.57 -15.08 25.80
CA VAL A 122 11.70 -14.76 26.93
C VAL A 122 10.41 -14.15 26.41
N ASN A 123 9.33 -14.36 27.16
CA ASN A 123 8.13 -13.55 27.01
C ASN A 123 8.42 -12.13 27.52
N THR A 124 7.92 -11.12 26.83
CA THR A 124 7.88 -9.75 27.36
C THR A 124 6.78 -9.65 28.42
N GLY A 125 6.81 -8.57 29.20
CA GLY A 125 5.66 -8.18 30.01
C GLY A 125 4.56 -7.51 29.18
N SER A 126 3.48 -7.15 29.86
CA SER A 126 2.29 -6.55 29.26
C SER A 126 2.04 -5.10 29.69
N ALA A 127 2.95 -4.46 30.42
CA ALA A 127 2.75 -3.09 30.90
C ALA A 127 4.04 -2.28 30.88
N GLY A 128 3.94 -0.99 30.55
CA GLY A 128 5.07 -0.07 30.58
C GLY A 128 6.23 -0.54 29.72
N ASP A 129 7.43 -0.29 30.22
CA ASP A 129 8.69 -0.63 29.57
C ASP A 129 8.93 -2.13 29.43
N THR A 130 8.27 -2.95 30.27
CA THR A 130 8.39 -4.41 30.18
C THR A 130 7.81 -5.00 28.90
N ARG A 131 7.07 -4.22 28.11
CA ARG A 131 6.57 -4.62 26.79
C ARG A 131 7.65 -4.73 25.73
N GLY A 132 8.73 -3.97 25.86
CA GLY A 132 9.80 -3.95 24.88
C GLY A 132 10.62 -5.23 24.95
N TRP A 133 10.75 -5.95 23.84
CA TRP A 133 11.84 -6.89 23.68
C TRP A 133 13.15 -6.10 23.57
N PHE A 134 13.20 -5.09 22.72
CA PHE A 134 14.25 -4.07 22.71
C PHE A 134 13.63 -2.73 23.10
N LEU A 135 14.11 -2.14 24.20
CA LEU A 135 13.68 -0.84 24.70
C LEU A 135 14.73 0.22 24.37
N ILE A 136 14.34 1.22 23.58
CA ILE A 136 15.15 2.42 23.31
C ILE A 136 14.67 3.52 24.26
N GLU A 137 15.57 3.98 25.12
CA GLU A 137 15.27 4.99 26.14
C GLU A 137 14.99 6.38 25.59
N THR A 138 14.34 7.21 26.41
CA THR A 138 14.07 8.61 26.05
C THR A 138 15.39 9.36 25.83
N GLY A 139 15.47 10.17 24.77
CA GLY A 139 16.67 10.93 24.42
C GLY A 139 17.78 10.10 23.77
N VAL A 140 17.56 8.81 23.54
CA VAL A 140 18.46 7.94 22.78
C VAL A 140 18.02 7.90 21.31
N SER A 141 18.99 7.94 20.40
CA SER A 141 18.76 7.80 18.96
C SER A 141 19.56 6.61 18.43
N VAL A 142 18.88 5.67 17.78
CA VAL A 142 19.46 4.39 17.37
C VAL A 142 19.21 4.16 15.88
N VAL A 143 20.20 3.63 15.18
CA VAL A 143 20.00 3.06 13.85
C VAL A 143 19.94 1.54 13.99
N VAL A 144 18.91 0.91 13.43
CA VAL A 144 18.76 -0.55 13.38
C VAL A 144 18.63 -0.95 11.92
N GLN A 145 19.58 -1.73 11.40
CA GLN A 145 19.57 -2.06 9.98
C GLN A 145 20.08 -3.45 9.63
N ASP A 146 19.61 -3.99 8.50
CA ASP A 146 20.11 -5.24 7.93
C ASP A 146 19.97 -6.43 8.91
N LEU A 147 18.84 -6.52 9.62
CA LEU A 147 18.59 -7.49 10.70
C LEU A 147 17.21 -8.12 10.63
N HIS A 148 17.09 -9.35 11.12
CA HIS A 148 15.79 -10.00 11.30
C HIS A 148 15.45 -10.19 12.78
N PHE A 149 14.18 -10.06 13.13
CA PHE A 149 13.66 -10.20 14.48
C PHE A 149 12.60 -11.30 14.50
N ASP A 150 12.91 -12.43 15.13
CA ASP A 150 12.04 -13.59 15.21
C ASP A 150 11.51 -13.79 16.64
N GLY A 151 10.20 -13.62 16.81
CA GLY A 151 9.50 -13.80 18.08
C GLY A 151 8.98 -15.23 18.32
N ALA A 152 9.21 -16.17 17.41
CA ALA A 152 8.57 -17.48 17.41
C ALA A 152 8.72 -18.23 18.76
N GLY A 153 7.58 -18.72 19.25
CA GLY A 153 7.51 -19.48 20.50
C GLY A 153 7.45 -18.64 21.78
N PHE A 154 7.49 -17.31 21.67
CA PHE A 154 7.41 -16.40 22.82
C PHE A 154 6.29 -15.37 22.65
N LEU A 155 5.78 -14.88 23.78
CA LEU A 155 4.82 -13.78 23.82
C LEU A 155 5.59 -12.46 23.76
N ILE A 156 5.53 -11.77 22.63
CA ILE A 156 6.24 -10.51 22.39
C ILE A 156 5.23 -9.39 22.15
N TRP A 157 5.14 -8.46 23.11
CA TRP A 157 4.22 -7.33 23.01
C TRP A 157 4.73 -6.29 22.02
N GLN A 158 5.96 -5.79 22.19
CA GLN A 158 6.59 -4.84 21.26
C GLN A 158 8.01 -5.33 20.96
N ALA A 159 8.33 -5.66 19.71
CA ALA A 159 9.70 -6.08 19.38
C ALA A 159 10.67 -4.90 19.57
N LEU A 160 10.40 -3.76 18.92
CA LEU A 160 11.06 -2.49 19.21
C LEU A 160 10.09 -1.55 19.92
N ARG A 161 10.41 -1.15 21.15
CA ARG A 161 9.72 -0.09 21.89
C ARG A 161 10.62 1.14 21.93
N VAL A 162 10.23 2.19 21.22
CA VAL A 162 11.06 3.37 20.99
C VAL A 162 10.49 4.59 21.74
N LYS A 163 11.04 4.88 22.91
CA LYS A 163 10.75 6.13 23.65
C LYS A 163 11.57 7.32 23.15
N GLY A 164 12.79 7.03 22.69
CA GLY A 164 13.68 7.99 22.02
C GLY A 164 13.33 8.12 20.54
N SER A 165 14.32 7.90 19.68
CA SER A 165 14.15 7.86 18.23
C SER A 165 14.85 6.65 17.62
N ALA A 166 14.34 6.19 16.47
CA ALA A 166 14.95 5.09 15.75
C ALA A 166 14.79 5.23 14.24
N ASP A 167 15.87 4.95 13.52
CA ASP A 167 15.87 4.72 12.08
C ASP A 167 15.99 3.21 11.86
N VAL A 168 14.92 2.58 11.38
CA VAL A 168 14.83 1.12 11.17
C VAL A 168 14.81 0.86 9.67
N ALA A 169 15.84 0.20 9.14
CA ALA A 169 16.00 0.06 7.69
C ALA A 169 16.42 -1.35 7.26
N ARG A 170 15.80 -1.91 6.22
CA ARG A 170 16.18 -3.24 5.67
C ARG A 170 16.13 -4.33 6.73
N CYS A 171 15.09 -4.31 7.55
CA CYS A 171 14.87 -5.28 8.61
C CYS A 171 13.63 -6.13 8.32
N SER A 172 13.57 -7.33 8.88
CA SER A 172 12.30 -8.08 8.92
C SER A 172 11.88 -8.42 10.33
N PHE A 173 10.56 -8.52 10.52
CA PHE A 173 9.95 -8.90 11.78
C PHE A 173 8.96 -10.04 11.52
N SER A 174 9.17 -11.17 12.20
CA SER A 174 8.32 -12.35 12.10
C SER A 174 7.88 -12.81 13.49
N ASP A 175 6.64 -13.30 13.57
CA ASP A 175 6.09 -13.94 14.77
C ASP A 175 6.12 -13.07 16.02
N ILE A 176 5.95 -11.75 15.85
CA ILE A 176 5.85 -10.79 16.96
C ILE A 176 4.40 -10.79 17.48
N GLN A 177 4.08 -11.76 18.34
CA GLN A 177 2.71 -12.02 18.78
C GLN A 177 2.59 -12.01 20.31
N TYR A 178 1.52 -11.43 20.83
CA TYR A 178 1.15 -11.50 22.25
C TYR A 178 -0.34 -11.81 22.37
N ASN A 179 -0.67 -13.10 22.56
CA ASN A 179 -2.05 -13.59 22.66
C ASN A 179 -2.99 -12.99 21.58
N PRO A 180 -2.71 -13.21 20.29
CA PRO A 180 -3.35 -12.49 19.18
C PRO A 180 -4.87 -12.70 19.06
N SER A 181 -5.43 -13.69 19.76
CA SER A 181 -6.87 -14.03 19.76
C SER A 181 -7.57 -13.75 21.10
N SER A 182 -6.91 -13.11 22.06
CA SER A 182 -7.57 -12.74 23.33
C SER A 182 -7.16 -11.37 23.84
N ASP A 183 -5.87 -11.04 23.75
CA ASP A 183 -5.37 -9.71 24.09
C ASP A 183 -5.25 -8.83 22.84
N TYR A 184 -5.22 -9.46 21.65
CA TYR A 184 -5.03 -8.79 20.36
C TYR A 184 -3.81 -7.87 20.41
N ALA A 185 -2.66 -8.41 20.82
CA ALA A 185 -1.43 -7.66 20.97
C ALA A 185 -0.26 -8.32 20.22
N GLY A 186 0.83 -7.57 20.09
CA GLY A 186 1.97 -7.89 19.25
C GLY A 186 2.19 -6.78 18.24
N THR A 187 3.24 -6.01 18.46
CA THR A 187 3.64 -4.88 17.63
C THR A 187 5.10 -5.04 17.23
N ALA A 188 5.42 -4.97 15.94
CA ALA A 188 6.81 -5.08 15.52
C ALA A 188 7.61 -3.83 15.91
N VAL A 189 7.17 -2.65 15.51
CA VAL A 189 7.84 -1.39 15.84
C VAL A 189 6.85 -0.40 16.45
N ALA A 190 7.05 -0.05 17.72
CA ALA A 190 6.25 0.94 18.44
C ALA A 190 7.06 2.22 18.69
N LEU A 191 6.73 3.27 17.94
CA LEU A 191 7.34 4.60 17.99
C LEU A 191 6.50 5.53 18.87
N VAL A 192 7.10 6.03 19.94
CA VAL A 192 6.53 7.07 20.81
C VAL A 192 7.24 8.41 20.64
N GLY A 193 8.51 8.38 20.21
CA GLY A 193 9.21 9.52 19.65
C GLY A 193 9.36 9.40 18.12
N ALA A 194 10.04 10.37 17.51
CA ALA A 194 10.27 10.41 16.07
C ALA A 194 11.02 9.16 15.58
N GLY A 195 10.72 8.71 14.36
CA GLY A 195 11.43 7.58 13.77
C GLY A 195 10.93 7.25 12.37
N GLU A 196 11.79 6.56 11.64
CA GLU A 196 11.54 6.12 10.27
C GLU A 196 11.65 4.60 10.20
N VAL A 197 10.75 3.97 9.44
CA VAL A 197 10.73 2.54 9.17
C VAL A 197 10.71 2.34 7.67
N VAL A 198 11.81 1.87 7.11
CA VAL A 198 12.08 1.94 5.67
C VAL A 198 12.58 0.60 5.14
N ASP A 199 12.07 0.16 3.98
CA ASP A 199 12.51 -1.09 3.34
C ASP A 199 12.40 -2.31 4.28
N CYS A 200 11.34 -2.39 5.10
CA CYS A 200 11.16 -3.45 6.10
C CYS A 200 10.01 -4.40 5.76
N ASP A 201 10.14 -5.66 6.15
CA ASP A 201 9.15 -6.71 5.92
C ASP A 201 8.52 -7.19 7.24
N PHE A 202 7.19 -7.31 7.26
CA PHE A 202 6.41 -7.70 8.44
C PHE A 202 5.50 -8.88 8.13
N SER A 203 5.58 -9.93 8.94
CA SER A 203 4.73 -11.12 8.77
C SER A 203 4.40 -11.76 10.12
N GLN A 204 3.23 -12.39 10.21
CA GLN A 204 2.77 -13.07 11.44
C GLN A 204 2.83 -12.16 12.68
N ILE A 205 2.50 -10.88 12.49
CA ILE A 205 2.48 -9.89 13.57
C ILE A 205 1.15 -10.00 14.32
N GLY A 206 1.18 -9.96 15.65
CA GLY A 206 0.01 -10.21 16.48
C GLY A 206 -1.12 -9.21 16.26
N ARG A 207 -0.77 -7.93 16.05
CA ARG A 207 -1.73 -6.87 15.70
C ARG A 207 -1.15 -5.80 14.78
N VAL A 208 -0.08 -5.10 15.19
CA VAL A 208 0.39 -3.89 14.47
C VAL A 208 1.79 -4.06 13.90
N GLY A 209 1.99 -3.87 12.60
CA GLY A 209 3.33 -3.79 12.02
C GLY A 209 4.10 -2.60 12.61
N VAL A 210 3.70 -1.38 12.25
CA VAL A 210 4.28 -0.14 12.78
C VAL A 210 3.23 0.68 13.51
N LEU A 211 3.51 1.03 14.75
CA LEU A 211 2.65 1.88 15.58
C LEU A 211 3.32 3.25 15.80
N PHE A 212 2.73 4.30 15.26
CA PHE A 212 3.06 5.70 15.58
C PHE A 212 2.10 6.20 16.66
N TYR A 213 2.61 6.46 17.86
CA TYR A 213 1.76 6.72 19.02
C TYR A 213 2.23 7.92 19.83
N GLY A 214 1.35 8.92 19.96
CA GLY A 214 1.57 10.04 20.86
C GLY A 214 2.10 11.30 20.16
N PRO A 215 1.94 12.47 20.81
CA PRO A 215 2.37 13.75 20.24
C PRO A 215 3.89 13.93 20.14
N GLY A 216 4.68 12.99 20.68
CA GLY A 216 6.13 12.95 20.51
C GLY A 216 6.56 12.57 19.10
N VAL A 217 5.70 11.88 18.35
CA VAL A 217 5.92 11.53 16.95
C VAL A 217 5.55 12.72 16.07
N THR A 218 6.49 13.65 15.94
CA THR A 218 6.30 14.88 15.13
C THR A 218 6.72 14.71 13.67
N SER A 219 7.46 13.63 13.37
CA SER A 219 7.94 13.26 12.05
C SER A 219 8.09 11.74 11.95
N GLY A 220 6.97 11.03 11.78
CA GLY A 220 6.97 9.59 11.50
C GLY A 220 7.04 9.31 10.00
N LEU A 221 7.80 8.29 9.58
CA LEU A 221 7.83 7.80 8.20
C LEU A 221 7.73 6.28 8.18
N MET A 222 6.83 5.74 7.37
CA MET A 222 6.85 4.34 6.94
C MET A 222 6.90 4.29 5.43
N GLN A 223 7.97 3.70 4.88
CA GLN A 223 8.19 3.73 3.45
C GLN A 223 8.81 2.46 2.87
N ARG A 224 8.31 2.03 1.69
CA ARG A 224 8.83 0.84 0.96
C ARG A 224 8.83 -0.43 1.82
N CYS A 225 7.90 -0.49 2.77
CA CYS A 225 7.72 -1.65 3.62
C CYS A 225 6.67 -2.60 3.05
N SER A 226 6.79 -3.88 3.37
CA SER A 226 5.78 -4.89 3.10
C SER A 226 5.15 -5.40 4.39
N PHE A 227 3.84 -5.58 4.41
CA PHE A 227 3.14 -6.23 5.52
C PHE A 227 2.18 -7.27 4.97
N SER A 228 2.28 -8.49 5.49
CA SER A 228 1.31 -9.55 5.22
C SER A 228 0.58 -9.95 6.48
N GLY A 229 -0.72 -9.67 6.48
CA GLY A 229 -1.62 -10.01 7.57
C GLY A 229 -1.82 -11.52 7.71
N LYS A 230 -2.44 -11.92 8.83
CA LYS A 230 -2.72 -13.33 9.14
C LYS A 230 -3.94 -13.86 8.39
N GLY A 231 -4.66 -13.00 7.66
CA GLY A 231 -5.88 -13.35 6.93
C GLY A 231 -7.11 -13.45 7.82
N ALA A 232 -8.14 -14.16 7.36
CA ALA A 232 -9.39 -14.25 8.09
C ALA A 232 -9.24 -15.13 9.35
N GLY A 233 -9.69 -14.63 10.50
CA GLY A 233 -9.68 -15.35 11.77
C GLY A 233 -9.90 -14.44 12.97
N ASP A 234 -9.77 -15.01 14.16
CA ASP A 234 -9.93 -14.30 15.43
C ASP A 234 -8.62 -13.63 15.85
N TRP A 235 -8.33 -12.51 15.23
CA TRP A 235 -7.16 -11.66 15.46
C TRP A 235 -7.36 -10.32 14.76
N LEU A 236 -6.43 -9.38 14.95
CA LEU A 236 -6.39 -8.13 14.20
C LEU A 236 -5.09 -8.05 13.39
N ASP A 237 -5.17 -7.36 12.27
CA ASP A 237 -4.06 -7.04 11.38
C ASP A 237 -4.14 -5.56 11.02
N TYR A 238 -3.19 -4.77 11.51
CA TYR A 238 -2.93 -3.38 11.13
C TYR A 238 -1.50 -3.31 10.61
N ALA A 239 -1.30 -3.08 9.31
CA ALA A 239 0.06 -2.91 8.80
C ALA A 239 0.73 -1.71 9.44
N VAL A 240 -0.03 -0.62 9.55
CA VAL A 240 0.35 0.57 10.30
C VAL A 240 -0.83 1.11 11.10
N GLU A 241 -0.55 1.57 12.31
CA GLU A 241 -1.48 2.35 13.12
C GLU A 241 -0.86 3.73 13.44
N VAL A 242 -1.63 4.79 13.20
CA VAL A 242 -1.27 6.16 13.57
C VAL A 242 -2.32 6.67 14.55
N GLY A 243 -1.89 7.03 15.76
CA GLY A 243 -2.82 7.38 16.82
C GLY A 243 -2.27 8.28 17.91
N ALA A 244 -3.17 8.67 18.81
CA ALA A 244 -2.85 9.44 20.01
C ALA A 244 -2.12 10.77 19.76
N GLY A 245 -2.40 11.47 18.65
CA GLY A 245 -1.79 12.76 18.36
C GLY A 245 -0.48 12.68 17.57
N ALA A 246 -0.12 11.51 17.05
CA ALA A 246 1.06 11.33 16.20
C ALA A 246 0.87 11.94 14.80
N TYR A 247 1.98 12.34 14.18
CA TYR A 247 2.10 12.61 12.75
C TYR A 247 2.89 11.50 12.05
N ALA A 248 2.37 10.94 10.95
CA ALA A 248 3.09 9.98 10.12
C ALA A 248 2.82 10.16 8.62
N LEU A 249 3.88 10.04 7.82
CA LEU A 249 3.83 9.84 6.38
C LEU A 249 3.95 8.34 6.08
N VAL A 250 2.92 7.75 5.47
CA VAL A 250 2.85 6.35 5.08
C VAL A 250 2.84 6.30 3.55
N ARG A 251 3.96 5.90 2.95
CA ARG A 251 4.07 5.95 1.48
C ARG A 251 4.84 4.82 0.83
N ASP A 252 4.51 4.54 -0.43
CA ASP A 252 5.23 3.56 -1.25
C ASP A 252 5.27 2.15 -0.62
N ASN A 253 4.28 1.80 0.20
CA ASN A 253 4.22 0.51 0.90
C ASN A 253 3.32 -0.50 0.19
N TYR A 254 3.50 -1.77 0.52
CA TYR A 254 2.67 -2.89 0.05
C TYR A 254 2.04 -3.60 1.26
N PHE A 255 0.73 -3.54 1.41
CA PHE A 255 0.00 -4.17 2.50
C PHE A 255 -1.02 -5.16 1.97
N ASP A 256 -1.03 -6.38 2.50
CA ASP A 256 -2.02 -7.38 2.12
C ASP A 256 -2.58 -8.21 3.27
N THR A 257 -3.69 -8.90 2.98
CA THR A 257 -4.25 -9.99 3.80
C THR A 257 -4.69 -9.55 5.21
N CYS A 258 -5.07 -8.27 5.40
CA CYS A 258 -5.55 -7.76 6.68
C CYS A 258 -7.06 -8.01 6.84
N ARG A 259 -7.43 -9.26 7.15
CA ARG A 259 -8.84 -9.75 7.21
C ARG A 259 -9.29 -10.22 8.58
N GLY A 260 -8.44 -10.13 9.60
CA GLY A 260 -8.79 -10.55 10.96
C GLY A 260 -9.98 -9.77 11.52
N VAL A 261 -10.80 -10.43 12.33
CA VAL A 261 -11.89 -9.80 13.09
C VAL A 261 -11.79 -10.25 14.53
N ALA A 262 -11.74 -9.31 15.47
CA ALA A 262 -11.71 -9.61 16.89
C ALA A 262 -13.07 -10.16 17.35
N SER A 263 -13.11 -11.39 17.88
CA SER A 263 -14.33 -11.98 18.43
C SER A 263 -14.84 -11.27 19.70
N SER A 264 -13.99 -10.50 20.38
CA SER A 264 -14.33 -9.78 21.61
C SER A 264 -15.30 -8.62 21.40
N ASP A 265 -15.16 -7.88 20.31
CA ASP A 265 -15.89 -6.62 20.07
C ASP A 265 -16.23 -6.35 18.59
N ALA A 266 -15.92 -7.31 17.70
CA ALA A 266 -16.08 -7.20 16.26
C ALA A 266 -15.24 -6.10 15.61
N SER A 267 -14.14 -5.67 16.23
CA SER A 267 -13.14 -4.82 15.57
C SER A 267 -12.59 -5.52 14.33
N GLU A 268 -12.45 -4.77 13.25
CA GLU A 268 -12.04 -5.29 11.94
C GLU A 268 -10.64 -4.80 11.58
N SER A 269 -9.93 -5.60 10.78
CA SER A 269 -8.55 -5.32 10.35
C SER A 269 -8.45 -4.25 9.24
N SER A 270 -7.28 -3.65 9.10
CA SER A 270 -7.02 -2.67 8.04
C SER A 270 -5.56 -2.65 7.61
N GLY A 271 -5.29 -2.23 6.37
CA GLY A 271 -3.91 -1.92 5.97
C GLY A 271 -3.38 -0.74 6.78
N VAL A 272 -4.10 0.38 6.71
CA VAL A 272 -3.77 1.61 7.44
C VAL A 272 -4.89 1.95 8.41
N ASN A 273 -4.59 1.99 9.71
CA ASN A 273 -5.52 2.45 10.75
C ASN A 273 -5.09 3.83 11.26
N VAL A 274 -5.94 4.84 11.11
CA VAL A 274 -5.71 6.18 11.67
C VAL A 274 -6.82 6.52 12.64
N ASN A 275 -6.49 6.84 13.88
CA ASN A 275 -7.50 7.10 14.91
C ASN A 275 -7.12 8.20 15.92
N THR A 276 -8.12 8.72 16.62
CA THR A 276 -7.96 9.66 17.74
C THR A 276 -8.48 9.11 19.06
N THR A 277 -8.55 7.78 19.20
CA THR A 277 -9.14 7.11 20.37
C THR A 277 -8.58 7.62 21.69
N PHE A 278 -7.27 7.91 21.73
CA PHE A 278 -6.56 8.28 22.95
C PHE A 278 -6.19 9.76 23.07
N ALA A 279 -6.04 10.46 21.94
CA ALA A 279 -5.83 11.90 21.91
C ALA A 279 -6.22 12.46 20.55
N ASP A 280 -6.68 13.71 20.56
CA ASP A 280 -6.88 14.50 19.36
C ASP A 280 -5.54 14.84 18.69
N GLY A 281 -5.59 15.32 17.45
CA GLY A 281 -4.41 15.84 16.74
C GLY A 281 -3.61 14.81 15.96
N THR A 282 -4.11 13.58 15.81
CA THR A 282 -3.51 12.59 14.90
C THR A 282 -3.58 13.10 13.47
N VAL A 283 -2.45 13.04 12.76
CA VAL A 283 -2.32 13.43 11.36
C VAL A 283 -1.62 12.31 10.57
N ALA A 284 -2.16 11.94 9.41
CA ALA A 284 -1.55 10.93 8.55
C ALA A 284 -1.60 11.31 7.06
N ASP A 285 -0.46 11.28 6.39
CA ASP A 285 -0.40 11.38 4.92
C ASP A 285 -0.23 9.98 4.34
N VAL A 286 -1.23 9.48 3.61
CA VAL A 286 -1.26 8.10 3.08
C VAL A 286 -1.18 8.17 1.56
N LEU A 287 0.04 8.01 1.04
CA LEU A 287 0.36 8.34 -0.36
C LEU A 287 0.97 7.16 -1.10
N SER A 288 0.53 6.89 -2.32
CA SER A 288 1.24 5.96 -3.22
C SER A 288 1.47 4.55 -2.65
N ASN A 289 0.56 4.06 -1.80
CA ASN A 289 0.62 2.69 -1.27
C ASN A 289 -0.21 1.73 -2.14
N THR A 290 0.19 0.47 -2.17
CA THR A 290 -0.67 -0.63 -2.62
C THR A 290 -1.27 -1.31 -1.40
N VAL A 291 -2.59 -1.34 -1.30
CA VAL A 291 -3.30 -2.03 -0.21
C VAL A 291 -4.35 -2.96 -0.80
N MET A 292 -4.26 -4.25 -0.48
CA MET A 292 -5.16 -5.23 -1.06
C MET A 292 -5.57 -6.35 -0.11
N ASP A 293 -6.68 -7.00 -0.42
CA ASP A 293 -7.21 -8.11 0.38
C ASP A 293 -7.35 -7.78 1.88
N CYS A 294 -7.74 -6.55 2.21
CA CYS A 294 -8.03 -6.12 3.58
C CYS A 294 -9.54 -5.92 3.79
N THR A 295 -10.01 -5.92 5.04
CA THR A 295 -11.38 -5.43 5.32
C THR A 295 -11.45 -3.94 4.98
N PHE A 296 -10.57 -3.13 5.57
CA PHE A 296 -10.34 -1.76 5.13
C PHE A 296 -8.96 -1.61 4.51
N GLY A 297 -8.87 -1.00 3.33
CA GLY A 297 -7.58 -0.54 2.80
C GLY A 297 -7.00 0.53 3.72
N VAL A 298 -7.77 1.62 3.89
CA VAL A 298 -7.51 2.68 4.85
C VAL A 298 -8.75 2.88 5.72
N GLN A 299 -8.59 2.75 7.04
CA GLN A 299 -9.63 3.04 8.02
C GLN A 299 -9.26 4.30 8.80
N ILE A 300 -10.19 5.27 8.82
CA ILE A 300 -10.07 6.50 9.60
C ILE A 300 -11.16 6.51 10.67
N GLY A 301 -10.77 6.19 11.90
CA GLY A 301 -11.65 6.10 13.06
C GLY A 301 -11.71 7.38 13.89
N ARG A 302 -12.88 7.64 14.50
CA ARG A 302 -13.08 8.72 15.48
C ARG A 302 -12.86 8.22 16.92
N GLY A 303 -12.07 8.97 17.68
CA GLY A 303 -12.07 8.92 19.14
C GLY A 303 -13.10 9.86 19.79
N ASN A 304 -13.02 10.03 21.11
CA ASN A 304 -14.01 10.80 21.88
C ASN A 304 -14.02 12.32 21.60
N GLY A 305 -13.11 12.83 20.75
CA GLY A 305 -12.92 14.26 20.44
C GLY A 305 -13.05 14.63 18.96
N GLN A 306 -12.10 15.43 18.45
CA GLN A 306 -11.98 15.75 17.02
C GLN A 306 -11.46 14.53 16.26
N GLY A 307 -11.95 14.32 15.04
CA GLY A 307 -11.42 13.27 14.17
C GLY A 307 -9.95 13.51 13.80
N PRO A 308 -9.21 12.48 13.38
CA PRO A 308 -7.88 12.67 12.79
C PRO A 308 -7.99 13.52 11.52
N THR A 309 -6.87 14.15 11.14
CA THR A 309 -6.70 14.69 9.79
C THR A 309 -5.89 13.69 8.99
N ALA A 310 -6.31 13.36 7.78
CA ALA A 310 -5.53 12.53 6.89
C ALA A 310 -5.77 12.94 5.44
N GLU A 311 -4.75 12.76 4.61
CA GLU A 311 -4.82 12.92 3.17
C GLU A 311 -4.52 11.56 2.55
N VAL A 312 -5.48 10.99 1.82
CA VAL A 312 -5.37 9.65 1.23
C VAL A 312 -5.36 9.80 -0.29
N HIS A 313 -4.18 9.74 -0.92
CA HIS A 313 -4.06 10.03 -2.35
C HIS A 313 -3.13 9.07 -3.08
N PHE A 314 -3.41 8.86 -4.37
CA PHE A 314 -2.56 8.10 -5.28
C PHE A 314 -2.30 6.66 -4.83
N ASN A 315 -3.10 6.12 -3.91
CA ASN A 315 -2.99 4.73 -3.52
C ASN A 315 -3.66 3.83 -4.56
N ARG A 316 -3.16 2.61 -4.69
CA ARG A 316 -3.84 1.50 -5.37
C ARG A 316 -4.56 0.66 -4.31
N LEU A 317 -5.87 0.83 -4.24
CA LEU A 317 -6.77 0.18 -3.29
C LEU A 317 -7.61 -0.82 -4.07
N ILE A 318 -7.28 -2.10 -3.96
CA ILE A 318 -7.94 -3.14 -4.74
C ILE A 318 -8.27 -4.36 -3.88
N THR A 319 -9.35 -5.06 -4.22
CA THR A 319 -9.81 -6.29 -3.56
C THR A 319 -10.07 -6.16 -2.05
N ASN A 320 -10.11 -4.94 -1.51
CA ASN A 320 -10.55 -4.69 -0.15
C ASN A 320 -12.08 -4.79 -0.07
N GLU A 321 -12.63 -5.03 1.12
CA GLU A 321 -14.08 -4.86 1.28
C GLU A 321 -14.45 -3.37 1.13
N PHE A 322 -13.68 -2.51 1.79
CA PHE A 322 -13.74 -1.06 1.63
C PHE A 322 -12.33 -0.53 1.35
N GLY A 323 -12.14 0.17 0.24
CA GLY A 323 -10.86 0.83 -0.07
C GLY A 323 -10.55 1.92 0.96
N VAL A 324 -11.56 2.74 1.27
CA VAL A 324 -11.49 3.76 2.33
C VAL A 324 -12.75 3.71 3.19
N GLY A 325 -12.56 3.59 4.50
CA GLY A 325 -13.62 3.68 5.51
C GLY A 325 -13.41 4.88 6.42
N ILE A 326 -14.44 5.69 6.62
CA ILE A 326 -14.39 6.84 7.53
C ILE A 326 -15.54 6.81 8.51
N ASN A 327 -15.20 6.91 9.79
CA ASN A 327 -16.14 7.16 10.87
C ASN A 327 -15.87 8.53 11.50
N SER A 328 -15.96 9.61 10.72
CA SER A 328 -15.69 10.99 11.12
C SER A 328 -16.82 11.92 10.65
N PRO A 329 -17.21 12.95 11.43
CA PRO A 329 -18.30 13.86 11.06
C PRO A 329 -17.96 14.82 9.92
N SER A 330 -16.69 14.94 9.54
CA SER A 330 -16.24 15.75 8.40
C SER A 330 -15.62 14.83 7.35
N PRO A 331 -16.05 14.97 6.09
CA PRO A 331 -15.55 14.11 5.02
C PRO A 331 -14.07 14.43 4.79
N LEU A 332 -13.27 13.38 4.70
CA LEU A 332 -11.82 13.44 4.52
C LEU A 332 -11.47 13.42 3.04
N SER A 333 -10.40 14.10 2.67
CA SER A 333 -9.83 14.08 1.34
C SER A 333 -9.25 12.69 1.01
N ALA A 334 -9.89 11.99 0.07
CA ALA A 334 -9.50 10.67 -0.41
C ALA A 334 -9.50 10.61 -1.96
N THR A 335 -9.15 11.73 -2.59
CA THR A 335 -9.18 11.89 -4.05
C THR A 335 -7.96 11.26 -4.73
N ASN A 336 -8.04 11.07 -6.04
CA ASN A 336 -6.98 10.56 -6.90
C ASN A 336 -6.39 9.23 -6.42
N ASN A 337 -7.20 8.35 -5.83
CA ASN A 337 -6.83 6.95 -5.62
C ASN A 337 -7.33 6.10 -6.79
N TRP A 338 -6.65 4.99 -7.05
CA TRP A 338 -7.11 3.94 -7.97
C TRP A 338 -7.83 2.87 -7.16
N PHE A 339 -9.13 2.68 -7.43
CA PHE A 339 -10.00 1.73 -6.71
C PHE A 339 -10.18 0.38 -7.44
N GLY A 340 -9.42 0.15 -8.51
CA GLY A 340 -9.43 -1.12 -9.27
C GLY A 340 -10.22 -1.13 -10.58
N CYS A 341 -11.07 -0.12 -10.82
CA CYS A 341 -11.86 0.03 -12.04
C CYS A 341 -12.14 1.52 -12.38
N ASN A 342 -12.52 1.79 -13.63
CA ASN A 342 -12.78 3.15 -14.11
C ASN A 342 -14.13 3.71 -13.64
N GLU A 343 -15.11 2.85 -13.37
CA GLU A 343 -16.45 3.27 -12.92
C GLU A 343 -16.44 3.93 -11.55
N GLY A 344 -15.40 3.68 -10.74
CA GLY A 344 -15.18 4.32 -9.45
C GLY A 344 -15.73 3.56 -8.24
N PRO A 345 -15.48 4.08 -7.03
CA PRO A 345 -15.73 3.34 -5.79
C PRO A 345 -17.16 2.83 -5.66
N GLY A 346 -17.29 1.57 -5.23
CA GLY A 346 -18.58 0.89 -5.04
C GLY A 346 -19.27 0.39 -6.32
N GLN A 347 -18.68 0.62 -7.50
CA GLN A 347 -19.13 0.01 -8.75
C GLN A 347 -18.55 -1.41 -8.91
N PRO A 348 -19.19 -2.28 -9.72
CA PRO A 348 -18.69 -3.64 -9.93
C PRO A 348 -17.24 -3.64 -10.43
N GLY A 349 -16.34 -4.26 -9.66
CA GLY A 349 -14.91 -4.29 -9.98
C GLY A 349 -14.05 -3.30 -9.22
N CYS A 350 -14.66 -2.30 -8.60
CA CYS A 350 -14.00 -1.36 -7.73
C CYS A 350 -14.26 -1.69 -6.26
N ASP A 351 -13.28 -1.37 -5.42
CA ASP A 351 -13.47 -1.39 -3.97
C ASP A 351 -14.57 -0.39 -3.57
N ALA A 352 -15.36 -0.74 -2.55
CA ALA A 352 -16.37 0.14 -1.99
C ALA A 352 -15.75 1.18 -1.03
N THR A 353 -16.59 2.09 -0.54
CA THR A 353 -16.25 2.95 0.60
C THR A 353 -17.21 2.69 1.74
N ASP A 354 -16.75 2.94 2.96
CA ASP A 354 -17.60 3.02 4.14
C ASP A 354 -17.60 4.45 4.71
N GLY A 355 -18.77 4.92 5.10
CA GLY A 355 -19.02 6.34 5.35
C GLY A 355 -18.98 7.21 4.07
N ASP A 356 -18.67 8.50 4.23
CA ASP A 356 -18.71 9.50 3.15
C ASP A 356 -17.33 10.19 2.92
N PRO A 357 -16.27 9.47 2.49
CA PRO A 357 -15.02 10.10 2.04
C PRO A 357 -15.21 11.01 0.81
N LEU A 358 -14.40 12.08 0.70
CA LEU A 358 -14.26 12.85 -0.53
C LEU A 358 -13.37 12.09 -1.52
N ILE A 359 -13.99 11.19 -2.29
CA ILE A 359 -13.30 10.32 -3.26
C ILE A 359 -13.24 10.88 -4.68
N ASP A 360 -14.00 11.93 -4.98
CA ASP A 360 -14.09 12.53 -6.32
C ASP A 360 -13.10 13.70 -6.45
N PRO A 361 -12.23 13.72 -7.48
CA PRO A 361 -12.08 12.71 -8.54
C PRO A 361 -11.25 11.49 -8.10
N TRP A 362 -11.46 10.32 -8.72
CA TRP A 362 -10.61 9.11 -8.59
C TRP A 362 -9.76 8.90 -9.84
N LEU A 363 -8.70 8.07 -9.78
CA LEU A 363 -7.87 7.78 -10.95
C LEU A 363 -8.55 6.80 -11.92
N THR A 364 -8.23 6.91 -13.20
CA THR A 364 -8.75 6.03 -14.27
C THR A 364 -7.60 5.49 -15.11
N LEU A 365 -7.72 4.23 -15.53
CA LEU A 365 -6.86 3.62 -16.53
C LEU A 365 -7.26 4.16 -17.91
N THR A 366 -6.29 4.71 -18.63
CA THR A 366 -6.44 5.18 -20.00
C THR A 366 -5.43 4.51 -20.92
N ILE A 367 -5.70 4.49 -22.22
CA ILE A 367 -4.79 3.98 -23.25
C ILE A 367 -4.83 4.86 -24.49
N THR A 368 -3.66 5.20 -25.02
CA THR A 368 -3.52 6.01 -26.23
C THR A 368 -2.64 5.32 -27.27
N ALA A 369 -2.90 5.58 -28.55
CA ALA A 369 -2.08 5.12 -29.66
C ALA A 369 -1.64 6.30 -30.53
N ASN A 370 -0.37 6.32 -30.94
CA ASN A 370 0.16 7.33 -31.85
C ASN A 370 1.20 6.72 -32.82
N PRO A 371 0.96 6.75 -34.14
CA PRO A 371 -0.23 7.29 -34.82
C PRO A 371 -1.43 6.31 -34.80
N THR A 372 -2.66 6.85 -34.78
CA THR A 372 -3.90 6.06 -34.83
C THR A 372 -4.23 5.50 -36.22
N THR A 373 -3.36 5.72 -37.21
CA THR A 373 -3.48 5.15 -38.56
C THR A 373 -2.10 4.81 -39.09
N ILE A 374 -1.91 3.56 -39.47
CA ILE A 374 -0.63 3.01 -39.95
C ILE A 374 -0.83 2.13 -41.18
N GLN A 375 0.24 1.90 -41.93
CA GLN A 375 0.20 0.92 -43.02
C GLN A 375 0.41 -0.49 -42.48
N VAL A 376 0.05 -1.50 -43.28
CA VAL A 376 0.45 -2.89 -43.01
C VAL A 376 1.94 -3.00 -42.68
N PHE A 377 2.28 -3.80 -41.66
CA PHE A 377 3.65 -3.99 -41.17
C PHE A 377 4.35 -2.72 -40.67
N GLN A 378 3.61 -1.70 -40.25
CA GLN A 378 4.15 -0.53 -39.54
C GLN A 378 3.81 -0.58 -38.05
N ASP A 379 4.45 0.30 -37.30
CA ASP A 379 4.32 0.38 -35.86
C ASP A 379 3.51 1.62 -35.43
N SER A 380 2.76 1.47 -34.34
CA SER A 380 2.21 2.56 -33.54
C SER A 380 2.74 2.44 -32.12
N ALA A 381 3.19 3.56 -31.55
CA ALA A 381 3.40 3.63 -30.12
C ALA A 381 2.05 3.53 -29.42
N VAL A 382 2.01 2.81 -28.31
CA VAL A 382 0.84 2.67 -27.45
C VAL A 382 1.29 2.90 -26.01
N GLU A 383 0.54 3.67 -25.24
CA GLU A 383 0.87 3.96 -23.85
C GLU A 383 -0.41 3.96 -23.02
N SER A 384 -0.40 3.18 -21.94
CA SER A 384 -1.40 3.27 -20.89
C SER A 384 -0.97 4.22 -19.79
N ALA A 385 -1.96 4.76 -19.08
CA ALA A 385 -1.75 5.79 -18.07
C ALA A 385 -2.74 5.64 -16.91
N LEU A 386 -2.20 5.62 -15.69
CA LEU A 386 -2.88 5.77 -14.39
C LEU A 386 -2.54 7.14 -13.76
N ILE A 387 -2.51 8.18 -14.59
CA ILE A 387 -2.26 9.57 -14.18
C ILE A 387 -3.44 10.49 -14.51
N ILE A 388 -4.50 9.97 -15.12
CA ILE A 388 -5.70 10.72 -15.50
C ILE A 388 -6.82 10.41 -14.51
N ASN A 389 -7.42 11.43 -13.92
CA ASN A 389 -8.54 11.24 -13.01
C ASN A 389 -9.91 11.26 -13.72
N SER A 390 -10.99 10.99 -12.98
CA SER A 390 -12.37 10.91 -13.47
C SER A 390 -12.90 12.23 -14.06
N ASP A 391 -12.25 13.36 -13.75
CA ASP A 391 -12.48 14.68 -14.36
C ASP A 391 -11.68 14.90 -15.66
N ALA A 392 -10.99 13.87 -16.14
CA ALA A 392 -10.06 13.91 -17.28
C ALA A 392 -8.89 14.89 -17.09
N VAL A 393 -8.44 15.07 -15.84
CA VAL A 393 -7.27 15.91 -15.49
C VAL A 393 -6.04 15.03 -15.30
N ASP A 394 -4.93 15.46 -15.90
CA ASP A 394 -3.60 14.88 -15.65
C ASP A 394 -3.09 15.30 -14.26
N THR A 395 -2.80 14.30 -13.44
CA THR A 395 -2.40 14.44 -12.04
C THR A 395 -0.89 14.26 -11.82
N SER A 396 -0.11 13.94 -12.85
CA SER A 396 1.33 13.65 -12.76
C SER A 396 2.16 14.80 -12.16
N GLY A 397 1.65 16.04 -12.21
CA GLY A 397 2.28 17.20 -11.59
C GLY A 397 2.08 17.34 -10.07
N VAL A 398 1.21 16.53 -9.46
CA VAL A 398 0.87 16.61 -8.02
C VAL A 398 1.11 15.31 -7.26
N GLY A 399 1.06 14.15 -7.92
CA GLY A 399 1.33 12.85 -7.31
C GLY A 399 1.19 11.71 -8.31
N LEU A 400 1.61 10.51 -7.91
CA LEU A 400 1.68 9.33 -8.77
C LEU A 400 1.27 8.08 -8.00
N VAL A 401 0.62 7.16 -8.69
CA VAL A 401 0.40 5.79 -8.19
C VAL A 401 1.73 5.07 -7.93
N PRO A 402 1.75 4.01 -7.10
CA PRO A 402 2.96 3.21 -6.95
C PRO A 402 3.51 2.72 -8.31
N ASP A 403 4.82 2.58 -8.39
CA ASP A 403 5.47 1.89 -9.49
C ASP A 403 5.19 0.38 -9.44
N ALA A 404 5.47 -0.29 -10.56
CA ALA A 404 5.33 -1.73 -10.74
C ALA A 404 3.90 -2.28 -10.63
N ILE A 405 2.87 -1.45 -10.84
CA ILE A 405 1.48 -1.91 -10.99
C ILE A 405 1.37 -2.74 -12.27
N PRO A 406 1.02 -4.03 -12.21
CA PRO A 406 1.05 -4.91 -13.37
C PRO A 406 -0.05 -4.61 -14.40
N GLU A 407 0.34 -4.49 -15.66
CA GLU A 407 -0.57 -4.34 -16.80
C GLU A 407 -0.26 -5.37 -17.89
N THR A 408 -1.30 -5.81 -18.60
CA THR A 408 -1.17 -6.76 -19.71
C THR A 408 -1.82 -6.23 -20.98
N PHE A 409 -1.14 -6.40 -22.12
CA PHE A 409 -1.56 -5.90 -23.42
C PHE A 409 -1.90 -7.05 -24.36
N THR A 410 -2.97 -6.89 -25.13
CA THR A 410 -3.33 -7.76 -26.25
C THR A 410 -3.69 -6.92 -27.47
N ALA A 411 -3.67 -7.52 -28.66
CA ALA A 411 -4.10 -6.82 -29.86
C ALA A 411 -4.74 -7.75 -30.90
N THR A 412 -5.61 -7.18 -31.72
CA THR A 412 -6.13 -7.79 -32.93
C THR A 412 -5.38 -7.29 -34.16
N LEU A 413 -5.37 -8.08 -35.25
CA LEU A 413 -4.76 -7.74 -36.54
C LEU A 413 -3.25 -7.35 -36.50
N GLY A 414 -2.55 -7.69 -35.44
CA GLY A 414 -1.13 -7.40 -35.23
C GLY A 414 -0.63 -8.01 -33.93
N ALA A 415 0.48 -7.50 -33.40
CA ALA A 415 1.03 -7.91 -32.12
C ALA A 415 1.52 -6.70 -31.33
N VAL A 416 1.58 -6.83 -30.00
CA VAL A 416 2.17 -5.84 -29.09
C VAL A 416 3.46 -6.38 -28.48
N ASN A 417 4.43 -5.50 -28.26
CA ASN A 417 5.66 -5.84 -27.56
C ASN A 417 6.18 -4.60 -26.79
N PRO A 418 6.35 -4.69 -25.45
CA PRO A 418 6.07 -5.84 -24.59
C PRO A 418 4.57 -6.16 -24.45
N VAL A 419 4.24 -7.42 -24.12
CA VAL A 419 2.85 -7.88 -23.85
C VAL A 419 2.40 -7.64 -22.40
N ALA A 420 3.33 -7.22 -21.53
CA ALA A 420 3.07 -6.89 -20.14
C ALA A 420 4.14 -5.93 -19.64
N GLY A 421 3.80 -5.12 -18.66
CA GLY A 421 4.69 -4.16 -18.02
C GLY A 421 4.20 -3.79 -16.62
N GLY A 422 5.02 -3.05 -15.89
CA GLY A 422 4.63 -2.41 -14.65
C GLY A 422 4.67 -0.89 -14.82
N THR A 423 3.81 -0.16 -14.11
CA THR A 423 3.87 1.31 -14.10
C THR A 423 5.28 1.81 -13.76
N VAL A 424 5.71 2.84 -14.47
CA VAL A 424 6.81 3.72 -14.09
C VAL A 424 6.27 5.14 -14.22
N ASP A 425 6.24 5.89 -13.12
CA ASP A 425 5.60 7.20 -13.05
C ASP A 425 4.13 7.16 -13.56
N GLY A 426 3.43 6.07 -13.26
CA GLY A 426 2.03 5.86 -13.66
C GLY A 426 1.80 5.56 -15.16
N LEU A 427 2.84 5.27 -15.93
CA LEU A 427 2.76 4.96 -17.37
C LEU A 427 3.27 3.56 -17.69
N VAL A 428 2.67 2.91 -18.70
CA VAL A 428 3.22 1.66 -19.29
C VAL A 428 3.22 1.73 -20.82
N PRO A 429 4.41 1.79 -21.46
CA PRO A 429 4.50 1.81 -22.92
C PRO A 429 4.50 0.40 -23.53
N THR A 430 3.89 0.27 -24.70
CA THR A 430 4.06 -0.86 -25.63
C THR A 430 4.13 -0.38 -27.08
N VAL A 431 4.55 -1.25 -27.99
CA VAL A 431 4.53 -0.98 -29.44
C VAL A 431 3.61 -1.97 -30.11
N PHE A 432 2.60 -1.46 -30.81
CA PHE A 432 1.76 -2.26 -31.71
C PHE A 432 2.38 -2.33 -33.10
N THR A 433 2.59 -3.54 -33.62
CA THR A 433 3.03 -3.78 -35.00
C THR A 433 1.88 -4.40 -35.80
N ALA A 434 1.43 -3.72 -36.85
CA ALA A 434 0.36 -4.18 -37.72
C ALA A 434 0.72 -5.44 -38.51
N GLY A 435 -0.25 -6.34 -38.67
CA GLY A 435 -0.16 -7.46 -39.60
C GLY A 435 -0.39 -7.07 -41.06
N GLY A 436 -0.62 -8.08 -41.91
CA GLY A 436 -0.89 -7.89 -43.35
C GLY A 436 -2.37 -7.70 -43.70
N VAL A 437 -3.26 -7.65 -42.71
CA VAL A 437 -4.71 -7.54 -42.90
C VAL A 437 -5.15 -6.09 -42.67
N LEU A 438 -5.92 -5.54 -43.60
CA LEU A 438 -6.48 -4.18 -43.50
C LEU A 438 -7.67 -4.13 -42.54
N GLY A 439 -7.89 -2.96 -41.94
CA GLY A 439 -9.02 -2.68 -41.07
C GLY A 439 -8.59 -2.13 -39.71
N THR A 440 -9.55 -2.02 -38.80
CA THR A 440 -9.32 -1.48 -37.46
C THR A 440 -8.77 -2.56 -36.54
N ALA A 441 -7.50 -2.42 -36.16
CA ALA A 441 -6.92 -3.16 -35.05
C ALA A 441 -7.40 -2.56 -33.72
N ILE A 442 -7.57 -3.42 -32.73
CA ILE A 442 -7.88 -3.03 -31.35
C ILE A 442 -6.69 -3.46 -30.50
N VAL A 443 -6.10 -2.51 -29.79
CA VAL A 443 -5.12 -2.78 -28.73
C VAL A 443 -5.84 -2.61 -27.40
N THR A 444 -5.76 -3.64 -26.56
CA THR A 444 -6.45 -3.73 -25.28
C THR A 444 -5.39 -3.78 -24.18
N VAL A 445 -5.59 -3.03 -23.10
CA VAL A 445 -4.81 -3.15 -21.86
C VAL A 445 -5.73 -3.51 -20.70
N THR A 446 -5.26 -4.41 -19.85
CA THR A 446 -5.93 -4.80 -18.62
C THR A 446 -5.02 -4.49 -17.44
N CYS A 447 -5.54 -3.72 -16.48
CA CYS A 447 -4.94 -3.46 -15.17
C CYS A 447 -6.00 -3.74 -14.12
N ASP A 448 -5.69 -4.57 -13.13
CA ASP A 448 -6.65 -4.96 -12.09
C ASP A 448 -7.97 -5.50 -12.66
N ASN A 449 -9.09 -4.89 -12.31
CA ASN A 449 -10.40 -5.26 -12.83
C ASN A 449 -10.85 -4.36 -13.99
N GLU A 450 -9.96 -3.52 -14.51
CA GLU A 450 -10.24 -2.61 -15.61
C GLU A 450 -9.68 -3.13 -16.93
N THR A 451 -10.41 -2.90 -18.01
CA THR A 451 -9.94 -3.17 -19.37
C THR A 451 -10.35 -2.05 -20.30
N VAL A 452 -9.37 -1.39 -20.91
CA VAL A 452 -9.59 -0.30 -21.87
C VAL A 452 -8.94 -0.61 -23.21
N GLU A 453 -9.47 0.01 -24.26
CA GLU A 453 -9.10 -0.29 -25.64
C GLU A 453 -8.81 0.99 -26.44
N THR A 454 -7.87 0.91 -27.37
CA THR A 454 -7.61 1.96 -28.36
C THR A 454 -7.60 1.39 -29.78
N PRO A 455 -8.34 2.00 -30.74
CA PRO A 455 -8.35 1.56 -32.12
C PRO A 455 -7.18 2.13 -32.93
N ILE A 456 -6.64 1.31 -33.84
CA ILE A 456 -5.60 1.70 -34.79
C ILE A 456 -6.03 1.25 -36.18
N GLU A 457 -6.17 2.19 -37.12
CA GLU A 457 -6.59 1.87 -38.49
C GLU A 457 -5.40 1.39 -39.34
N ILE A 458 -5.49 0.19 -39.92
CA ILE A 458 -4.47 -0.39 -40.80
C ILE A 458 -4.88 -0.19 -42.26
N VAL A 459 -4.11 0.64 -42.97
CA VAL A 459 -4.33 0.96 -44.38
C VAL A 459 -3.34 0.27 -45.31
N ALA A 460 -3.72 0.18 -46.59
CA ALA A 460 -2.83 -0.35 -47.61
C ALA A 460 -1.56 0.48 -47.71
N ARG A 461 -0.44 -0.18 -48.00
CA ARG A 461 0.80 0.51 -48.35
C ARG A 461 0.54 1.36 -49.59
N ALA A 462 0.91 2.63 -49.55
CA ALA A 462 0.88 3.46 -50.76
C ALA A 462 1.78 2.78 -51.81
N GLU A 463 1.18 2.30 -52.90
CA GLU A 463 1.96 1.86 -54.04
C GLU A 463 2.74 3.09 -54.53
N ALA A 464 4.06 3.00 -54.55
CA ALA A 464 4.85 3.97 -55.29
C ALA A 464 4.27 3.95 -56.71
N ILE A 465 3.65 5.06 -57.14
CA ILE A 465 3.26 5.22 -58.54
C ILE A 465 4.51 4.83 -59.31
N PRO A 466 4.53 3.72 -60.07
CA PRO A 466 5.68 3.42 -60.89
C PRO A 466 5.81 4.68 -61.72
N THR A 467 6.96 5.37 -61.63
CA THR A 467 7.25 6.43 -62.57
C THR A 467 7.08 5.78 -63.92
N LEU A 468 5.90 5.94 -64.54
CA LEU A 468 5.64 5.58 -65.92
C LEU A 468 6.68 6.40 -66.62
N GLY A 469 7.78 5.70 -66.95
CA GLY A 469 9.07 6.33 -67.02
C GLY A 469 8.96 7.50 -67.97
N PHE A 470 9.82 8.49 -67.78
CA PHE A 470 10.12 9.46 -68.82
C PHE A 470 10.19 8.81 -70.23
N TRP A 471 10.57 7.52 -70.30
CA TRP A 471 10.51 6.60 -71.44
C TRP A 471 9.12 6.26 -72.02
N ALA A 472 8.06 6.05 -71.22
CA ALA A 472 6.70 5.77 -71.74
C ALA A 472 6.08 7.03 -72.40
N LEU A 473 6.33 8.21 -71.82
CA LEU A 473 5.91 9.49 -72.41
C LEU A 473 6.77 9.87 -73.63
N LEU A 474 8.08 9.57 -73.61
CA LEU A 474 8.98 9.74 -74.77
C LEU A 474 8.64 8.79 -75.93
N MET A 475 8.23 7.54 -75.63
CA MET A 475 7.74 6.60 -76.64
C MET A 475 6.40 7.06 -77.25
N LEU A 476 5.51 7.67 -76.47
CA LEU A 476 4.28 8.25 -77.00
C LEU A 476 4.56 9.47 -77.90
N MET A 477 5.52 10.33 -77.52
CA MET A 477 5.91 11.49 -78.34
C MET A 477 6.67 11.11 -79.61
N THR A 478 7.49 10.06 -79.59
CA THR A 478 8.16 9.54 -80.80
C THR A 478 7.17 8.83 -81.73
N ALA A 479 6.16 8.13 -81.21
CA ALA A 479 5.09 7.54 -82.03
C ALA A 479 4.24 8.62 -82.74
N VAL A 480 3.93 9.74 -82.06
CA VAL A 480 3.22 10.88 -82.66
C VAL A 480 4.08 11.60 -83.72
N ALA A 481 5.39 11.74 -83.49
CA ALA A 481 6.31 12.34 -84.47
C ALA A 481 6.46 11.47 -85.75
N VAL A 482 6.51 10.14 -85.61
CA VAL A 482 6.56 9.21 -86.75
C VAL A 482 5.25 9.19 -87.53
N LEU A 483 4.11 9.35 -86.86
CA LEU A 483 2.80 9.46 -87.52
C LEU A 483 2.63 10.81 -88.24
N GLY A 484 3.11 11.91 -87.65
CA GLY A 484 3.12 13.24 -88.26
C GLY A 484 4.02 13.33 -89.50
N ALA A 485 5.20 12.70 -89.47
CA ALA A 485 6.12 12.66 -90.62
C ALA A 485 5.56 11.85 -91.81
N ARG A 486 4.74 10.81 -91.56
CA ARG A 486 4.10 10.03 -92.63
C ARG A 486 2.95 10.75 -93.34
N ILE A 487 2.35 11.75 -92.72
CA ILE A 487 1.26 12.55 -93.32
C ILE A 487 1.82 13.67 -94.21
N LEU A 488 3.05 14.13 -93.97
CA LEU A 488 3.67 15.22 -94.76
C LEU A 488 4.33 14.76 -96.08
N ILE A 489 4.57 13.46 -96.26
CA ILE A 489 5.19 12.89 -97.49
C ILE A 489 4.12 12.51 -98.55
N LYS A 490 2.83 12.73 -98.28
CA LYS A 490 1.71 12.46 -99.20
C LYS A 490 0.94 13.72 -99.65
N ARG A 491 1.58 14.89 -99.65
CA ARG A 491 1.03 16.09 -100.31
C ARG A 491 1.94 16.56 -101.43
#